data_AF-A0A7C4IRS2-F1
#
_entry.id   AF-A0A7C4IRS2-F1
#
_cell.length_a   1.000
_cell.length_b   1.000
_cell.length_c   1.000
_cell.angle_alpha   90.00
_cell.angle_beta   90.00
_cell.angle_gamma   90.00
#
_symmetry.space_group_name_H-M   'P 1'
#
loop_
_entity.id
_entity.type
_entity.pdbx_description
1 polymer ?
#
loop_
_entity_poly.entity_id
_entity_poly.type
_entity_poly.pdbx_seq_one_letter_code
_entity_poly.pdbx_strand_id
1 'polypeptide(L)'
;MWLQSIPPGHAMETQPEVAYRYGHFLGKRYGREPHLIWVLGGDPYQKGRNVDNPARLAMVRALAEGIADGAAGTDQFDNKADWNALLMTFHPPGGNRSSGQWLHNEPWLDFNMIQTTTRFRFQNWKTVAADYRRRPPKPTLDAEVAYEDSLSLNKEEPQDRRIRPWDVRRAAYWSVFAGGFGFTYGHRSFIGWIRKGETYRHGAYIPWYESLDAPGAFQVAHLRRLIESRPFLTRIPDQSLLADDRGDGDDHLQATRDSRGRFAMVYSPMGREFTLNARPLAGPARRAWWFDPRTGRAKAIDGDFSGDQLRFTPPTEGEDQDWVLVIDAATENFPPPGGSSN
;
A
#
# COMPACT_ATOMS: atom_id res chain seq x y z
N MET A 1 9.32 -1.34 18.14
CA MET A 1 8.68 -0.76 19.34
C MET A 1 7.36 -0.16 18.90
N TRP A 2 6.25 -0.42 19.60
CA TRP A 2 4.95 0.13 19.22
C TRP A 2 4.73 1.47 19.90
N LEU A 3 4.77 2.58 19.15
CA LEU A 3 4.76 3.94 19.68
C LEU A 3 3.57 4.23 20.59
N GLN A 4 2.39 3.73 20.22
CA GLN A 4 1.17 3.82 21.01
C GLN A 4 1.30 3.23 22.44
N SER A 5 2.17 2.25 22.62
CA SER A 5 2.35 1.53 23.90
C SER A 5 3.24 2.29 24.90
N ILE A 6 3.89 3.39 24.49
CA ILE A 6 4.75 4.19 25.37
C ILE A 6 3.89 5.26 26.06
N PRO A 7 3.60 5.18 27.37
CA PRO A 7 2.74 6.14 28.08
C PRO A 7 3.32 7.54 28.13
N PRO A 8 2.51 8.59 28.38
CA PRO A 8 3.01 9.93 28.62
C PRO A 8 3.91 9.95 29.86
N GLY A 9 5.05 10.64 29.79
CA GLY A 9 6.02 10.73 30.88
C GLY A 9 6.97 9.53 31.01
N HIS A 10 6.85 8.52 30.15
CA HIS A 10 7.78 7.40 30.12
C HIS A 10 9.21 7.87 29.78
N ALA A 11 10.25 7.27 30.37
CA ALA A 11 11.64 7.67 30.14
C ALA A 11 12.02 7.71 28.65
N MET A 12 11.58 6.73 27.85
CA MET A 12 11.77 6.76 26.39
C MET A 12 11.22 8.02 25.71
N GLU A 13 10.11 8.59 26.19
CA GLU A 13 9.54 9.83 25.63
C GLU A 13 10.27 11.07 26.16
N THR A 14 10.62 11.08 27.45
CA THR A 14 11.14 12.27 28.14
C THR A 14 12.66 12.40 28.07
N GLN A 15 13.37 11.32 27.75
CA GLN A 15 14.83 11.23 27.68
C GLN A 15 15.23 10.57 26.35
N PRO A 16 15.43 11.36 25.28
CA PRO A 16 15.78 10.85 23.95
C PRO A 16 17.02 9.93 23.94
N GLU A 17 17.95 10.11 24.87
CA GLU A 17 19.13 9.24 25.05
C GLU A 17 18.74 7.78 25.29
N VAL A 18 17.64 7.52 25.99
CA VAL A 18 17.16 6.15 26.22
C VAL A 18 16.68 5.53 24.91
N ALA A 19 15.99 6.31 24.07
CA ALA A 19 15.55 5.87 22.75
C ALA A 19 16.73 5.65 21.80
N TYR A 20 17.73 6.54 21.84
CA TYR A 20 19.00 6.38 21.12
C TYR A 20 19.69 5.08 21.52
N ARG A 21 19.87 4.82 22.82
CA ARG A 21 20.56 3.61 23.31
C ARG A 21 19.83 2.34 22.89
N TYR A 22 18.50 2.34 22.90
CA TYR A 22 17.72 1.23 22.38
C TYR A 22 17.89 1.05 20.87
N GLY A 23 17.86 2.14 20.10
CA GLY A 23 18.12 2.13 18.66
C GLY A 23 19.51 1.59 18.33
N HIS A 24 20.54 2.10 19.00
CA HIS A 24 21.93 1.70 18.85
C HIS A 24 22.15 0.22 19.16
N PHE A 25 21.51 -0.31 20.20
CA PHE A 25 21.50 -1.75 20.45
C PHE A 25 20.93 -2.54 19.25
N LEU A 26 19.80 -2.12 18.70
CA LEU A 26 19.17 -2.79 17.56
C LEU A 26 20.03 -2.70 16.30
N GLY A 27 20.53 -1.50 15.97
CA GLY A 27 21.42 -1.26 14.84
C GLY A 27 22.68 -2.11 14.91
N LYS A 28 23.34 -2.15 16.06
CA LYS A 28 24.54 -2.98 16.28
C LYS A 28 24.26 -4.46 16.12
N ARG A 29 23.08 -4.90 16.55
CA ARG A 29 22.70 -6.32 16.54
C ARG A 29 22.25 -6.80 15.16
N TYR A 30 21.53 -5.97 14.41
CA TYR A 30 20.80 -6.39 13.21
C TYR A 30 21.11 -5.57 11.96
N GLY A 31 21.88 -4.49 12.06
CA GLY A 31 22.11 -3.55 10.95
C GLY A 31 22.85 -4.13 9.75
N ARG A 32 23.41 -5.34 9.86
CA ARG A 32 24.06 -6.06 8.75
C ARG A 32 23.16 -7.12 8.10
N GLU A 33 21.93 -7.28 8.58
CA GLU A 33 20.98 -8.23 8.03
C GLU A 33 20.33 -7.65 6.77
N PRO A 34 20.56 -8.24 5.57
CA PRO A 34 20.16 -7.63 4.31
C PRO A 34 18.64 -7.68 4.05
N HIS A 35 17.88 -8.38 4.89
CA HIS A 35 16.45 -8.65 4.73
C HIS A 35 15.58 -7.85 5.72
N LEU A 36 16.13 -6.79 6.32
CA LEU A 36 15.41 -5.96 7.29
C LEU A 36 15.00 -4.61 6.71
N ILE A 37 13.80 -4.18 7.10
CA ILE A 37 13.25 -2.84 6.87
C ILE A 37 12.87 -2.30 8.25
N TRP A 38 13.33 -1.09 8.58
CA TRP A 38 13.08 -0.50 9.89
C TRP A 38 11.77 0.29 9.89
N VAL A 39 10.75 -0.26 10.54
CA VAL A 39 9.45 0.41 10.68
C VAL A 39 9.37 1.03 12.07
N LEU A 40 9.55 2.35 12.15
CA LEU A 40 9.35 3.14 13.36
C LEU A 40 7.85 3.44 13.54
N GLY A 41 7.46 4.07 14.65
CA GLY A 41 6.05 4.39 14.93
C GLY A 41 5.28 3.21 15.52
N GLY A 42 4.08 2.95 15.00
CA GLY A 42 3.19 1.87 15.46
C GLY A 42 1.90 2.41 16.04
N ASP A 43 0.91 2.59 15.16
CA ASP A 43 -0.49 3.02 15.37
C ASP A 43 -0.74 3.97 16.57
N PRO A 44 -0.08 5.15 16.65
CA PRO A 44 -0.24 6.09 17.76
C PRO A 44 -1.58 6.86 17.71
N TYR A 45 -2.70 6.16 17.80
CA TYR A 45 -4.06 6.72 17.62
C TYR A 45 -4.55 7.57 18.80
N GLN A 46 -3.95 7.44 20.00
CA GLN A 46 -4.36 8.24 21.16
C GLN A 46 -3.76 9.65 21.12
N LYS A 47 -4.53 10.63 21.60
CA LYS A 47 -4.10 12.04 21.69
C LYS A 47 -2.76 12.16 22.42
N GLY A 48 -1.82 12.89 21.81
CA GLY A 48 -0.49 13.16 22.36
C GLY A 48 0.51 12.01 22.23
N ARG A 49 0.13 10.87 21.63
CA ARG A 49 1.04 9.72 21.40
C ARG A 49 1.79 9.76 20.08
N ASN A 50 1.32 10.56 19.12
CA ASN A 50 1.90 10.65 17.79
C ASN A 50 2.98 11.75 17.71
N VAL A 51 3.72 11.79 16.60
CA VAL A 51 4.86 12.68 16.35
C VAL A 51 4.50 14.15 16.10
N ASP A 52 3.21 14.51 16.09
CA ASP A 52 2.77 15.90 16.24
C ASP A 52 3.06 16.47 17.64
N ASN A 53 3.35 15.60 18.61
CA ASN A 53 3.93 15.97 19.89
C ASN A 53 5.48 16.08 19.78
N PRO A 54 6.09 17.24 20.14
CA PRO A 54 7.54 17.43 20.06
C PRO A 54 8.38 16.39 20.82
N ALA A 55 7.93 15.92 21.99
CA ALA A 55 8.65 14.90 22.75
C ALA A 55 8.67 13.55 22.02
N ARG A 56 7.55 13.22 21.36
CA ARG A 56 7.43 12.00 20.54
C ARG A 56 8.31 12.08 19.30
N LEU A 57 8.35 13.23 18.65
CA LEU A 57 9.23 13.48 17.51
C LEU A 57 10.71 13.34 17.90
N ALA A 58 11.14 13.95 19.03
CA ALA A 58 12.50 13.85 19.53
C ALA A 58 12.90 12.40 19.84
N MET A 59 12.01 11.64 20.50
CA MET A 59 12.21 10.21 20.77
C MET A 59 12.37 9.39 19.46
N VAL A 60 11.52 9.62 18.46
CA VAL A 60 11.57 8.89 17.18
C VAL A 60 12.85 9.22 16.41
N ARG A 61 13.29 10.48 16.40
CA ARG A 61 14.57 10.89 15.80
C ARG A 61 15.76 10.21 16.49
N ALA A 62 15.80 10.26 17.82
CA ALA A 62 16.86 9.61 18.59
C ALA A 62 16.91 8.09 18.35
N LEU A 63 15.73 7.44 18.25
CA LEU A 63 15.65 6.02 17.88
C LEU A 63 16.22 5.76 16.48
N ALA A 64 15.85 6.56 15.48
CA ALA A 64 16.34 6.42 14.11
C ALA A 64 17.87 6.60 14.04
N GLU A 65 18.39 7.64 14.69
CA GLU A 65 19.82 7.92 14.80
C GLU A 65 20.56 6.75 15.43
N GLY A 66 20.08 6.26 16.59
CA GLY A 66 20.67 5.10 17.24
C GLY A 66 20.72 3.89 16.32
N ILE A 67 19.63 3.57 15.60
CA ILE A 67 19.61 2.44 14.67
C ILE A 67 20.69 2.59 13.58
N ALA A 68 20.77 3.77 12.95
CA ALA A 68 21.74 4.03 11.90
C ALA A 68 23.19 3.99 12.43
N ASP A 69 23.44 4.62 13.57
CA ASP A 69 24.74 4.61 14.23
C ASP A 69 25.20 3.21 14.61
N GLY A 70 24.33 2.45 15.26
CA GLY A 70 24.64 1.08 15.67
C GLY A 70 24.99 0.20 14.48
N ALA A 71 24.31 0.38 13.34
CA ALA A 71 24.61 -0.35 12.11
C ALA A 71 25.96 0.09 11.48
N ALA A 72 26.28 1.38 11.54
CA ALA A 72 27.54 1.94 11.09
C ALA A 72 28.72 1.65 12.05
N GLY A 73 28.44 1.23 13.29
CA GLY A 73 29.44 1.01 14.33
C GLY A 73 29.90 2.31 15.02
N THR A 74 29.13 3.38 14.90
CA THR A 74 29.30 4.65 15.61
C THR A 74 28.47 4.66 16.90
N ASP A 75 28.92 5.39 17.92
CA ASP A 75 28.22 5.56 19.20
C ASP A 75 28.32 7.03 19.64
N GLN A 76 27.65 7.91 18.88
CA GLN A 76 27.62 9.35 19.10
C GLN A 76 26.19 9.88 18.95
N PHE A 77 25.53 10.18 20.07
CA PHE A 77 24.22 10.84 20.02
C PHE A 77 24.40 12.35 19.77
N ASP A 78 24.49 12.76 18.51
CA ASP A 78 24.78 14.13 18.07
C ASP A 78 23.81 14.68 17.00
N ASN A 79 22.71 13.98 16.73
CA ASN A 79 21.72 14.25 15.68
C ASN A 79 22.24 14.09 14.25
N LYS A 80 23.30 13.31 14.04
CA LYS A 80 23.82 12.96 12.71
C LYS A 80 23.98 11.45 12.62
N ALA A 81 23.63 10.91 11.45
CA ALA A 81 23.90 9.53 11.11
C ALA A 81 23.99 9.37 9.59
N ASP A 82 24.51 8.22 9.15
CA ASP A 82 24.41 7.82 7.74
C ASP A 82 23.02 7.26 7.46
N TRP A 83 22.12 8.14 7.04
CA TRP A 83 20.73 7.78 6.71
C TRP A 83 20.60 6.88 5.48
N ASN A 84 21.65 6.71 4.67
CA ASN A 84 21.60 5.83 3.50
C ASN A 84 22.01 4.38 3.83
N ALA A 85 22.50 4.12 5.05
CA ALA A 85 22.98 2.80 5.44
C ALA A 85 21.86 1.77 5.58
N LEU A 86 20.62 2.20 5.83
CA LEU A 86 19.49 1.36 6.16
C LEU A 86 18.20 1.93 5.57
N LEU A 87 17.27 1.05 5.17
CA LEU A 87 15.93 1.47 4.76
C LEU A 87 15.02 1.64 5.98
N MET A 88 14.52 2.84 6.24
CA MET A 88 13.59 3.15 7.32
C MET A 88 12.31 3.83 6.87
N THR A 89 11.25 3.61 7.64
CA THR A 89 9.93 4.20 7.45
C THR A 89 9.22 4.37 8.79
N PHE A 90 7.98 4.84 8.76
CA PHE A 90 7.17 5.10 9.95
C PHE A 90 5.74 4.65 9.74
N HIS A 91 5.25 3.76 10.60
CA HIS A 91 3.85 3.35 10.62
C HIS A 91 2.99 4.41 11.32
N PRO A 92 2.11 5.13 10.59
CA PRO A 92 1.27 6.19 11.14
C PRO A 92 0.14 5.64 12.02
N PRO A 93 -0.69 6.51 12.63
CA PRO A 93 -1.97 6.08 13.21
C PRO A 93 -3.01 5.76 12.14
N GLY A 94 -4.09 5.07 12.51
CA GLY A 94 -5.21 4.81 11.60
C GLY A 94 -6.01 6.05 11.14
N GLY A 95 -6.94 5.81 10.23
CA GLY A 95 -7.91 6.81 9.79
C GLY A 95 -7.46 7.65 8.59
N ASN A 96 -6.99 7.00 7.52
CA ASN A 96 -6.50 7.60 6.28
C ASN A 96 -5.24 8.48 6.47
N ARG A 97 -4.40 8.14 7.45
CA ARG A 97 -3.20 8.92 7.76
C ARG A 97 -2.00 8.37 7.03
N SER A 98 -1.03 9.25 6.83
CA SER A 98 0.26 8.95 6.23
C SER A 98 1.36 9.49 7.13
N SER A 99 2.48 8.77 7.22
CA SER A 99 3.69 9.31 7.85
C SER A 99 4.16 10.61 7.19
N GLY A 100 3.90 10.78 5.89
CA GLY A 100 4.19 11.99 5.13
C GLY A 100 3.47 13.23 5.64
N GLN A 101 2.40 13.10 6.45
CA GLN A 101 1.74 14.26 7.08
C GLN A 101 2.64 14.98 8.09
N TRP A 102 3.60 14.26 8.71
CA TRP A 102 4.45 14.79 9.77
C TRP A 102 5.93 14.67 9.47
N LEU A 103 6.36 13.61 8.79
CA LEU A 103 7.76 13.19 8.72
C LEU A 103 8.33 13.22 7.29
N HIS A 104 7.60 13.75 6.31
CA HIS A 104 8.01 13.68 4.91
C HIS A 104 9.42 14.23 4.64
N ASN A 105 9.82 15.27 5.38
CA ASN A 105 11.13 15.91 5.22
C ASN A 105 12.18 15.39 6.20
N GLU A 106 11.86 14.41 7.05
CA GLU A 106 12.87 13.78 7.89
C GLU A 106 13.90 13.06 7.02
N PRO A 107 15.20 13.23 7.29
CA PRO A 107 16.26 12.68 6.45
C PRO A 107 16.36 11.16 6.55
N TRP A 108 15.95 10.58 7.67
CA TRP A 108 15.93 9.13 7.92
C TRP A 108 14.72 8.41 7.30
N LEU A 109 13.68 9.13 6.87
CA LEU A 109 12.46 8.51 6.33
C LEU A 109 12.60 8.26 4.83
N ASP A 110 12.88 7.04 4.39
CA ASP A 110 13.10 6.74 2.96
C ASP A 110 11.80 6.70 2.15
N PHE A 111 10.73 6.18 2.74
CA PHE A 111 9.42 6.09 2.11
C PHE A 111 8.29 6.29 3.12
N ASN A 112 7.15 6.78 2.65
CA ASN A 112 5.97 6.95 3.50
C ASN A 112 5.21 5.62 3.65
N MET A 113 4.60 5.40 4.82
CA MET A 113 3.55 4.39 4.98
C MET A 113 2.22 5.08 5.26
N ILE A 114 1.14 4.43 4.84
CA ILE A 114 -0.22 4.85 5.16
C ILE A 114 -0.96 3.75 5.91
N GLN A 115 -1.94 4.16 6.71
CA GLN A 115 -2.90 3.29 7.38
C GLN A 115 -4.29 3.90 7.22
N THR A 116 -5.18 3.20 6.50
CA THR A 116 -6.53 3.70 6.21
C THR A 116 -7.62 3.09 7.08
N THR A 117 -7.18 2.24 8.03
CA THR A 117 -7.99 1.47 8.98
C THR A 117 -8.79 0.38 8.28
N THR A 118 -8.84 -0.79 8.92
CA THR A 118 -9.70 -1.90 8.48
C THR A 118 -11.17 -1.55 8.65
N ARG A 119 -11.84 -1.23 7.54
CA ARG A 119 -13.26 -0.88 7.43
C ARG A 119 -13.74 -1.18 6.01
N PHE A 120 -15.00 -0.95 5.69
CA PHE A 120 -15.54 -1.14 4.34
C PHE A 120 -15.41 0.11 3.47
N ARG A 121 -15.72 1.30 4.03
CA ARG A 121 -15.63 2.57 3.31
C ARG A 121 -14.25 3.21 3.51
N PHE A 122 -13.22 2.63 2.90
CA PHE A 122 -11.88 3.20 2.84
C PHE A 122 -11.64 3.93 1.50
N GLN A 123 -10.70 4.87 1.51
CA GLN A 123 -10.32 5.67 0.34
C GLN A 123 -8.79 5.81 0.27
N ASN A 124 -8.09 4.68 0.39
CA ASN A 124 -6.64 4.65 0.49
C ASN A 124 -5.92 5.26 -0.72
N TRP A 125 -6.47 5.14 -1.93
CA TRP A 125 -5.98 5.83 -3.13
C TRP A 125 -5.85 7.34 -2.95
N LYS A 126 -6.73 8.00 -2.19
CA LYS A 126 -6.63 9.45 -1.92
C LYS A 126 -5.41 9.79 -1.08
N THR A 127 -5.13 8.97 -0.07
CA THR A 127 -3.95 9.17 0.80
C THR A 127 -2.66 8.92 0.02
N VAL A 128 -2.62 7.85 -0.80
CA VAL A 128 -1.47 7.59 -1.69
C VAL A 128 -1.27 8.73 -2.69
N ALA A 129 -2.32 9.19 -3.36
CA ALA A 129 -2.25 10.29 -4.32
C ALA A 129 -1.79 11.60 -3.66
N ALA A 130 -2.16 11.84 -2.40
CA ALA A 130 -1.66 12.97 -1.63
C ALA A 130 -0.15 12.89 -1.39
N ASP A 131 0.36 11.71 -1.02
CA ASP A 131 1.80 11.52 -0.81
C ASP A 131 2.61 11.57 -2.12
N TYR A 132 2.08 11.01 -3.20
CA TYR A 132 2.70 11.04 -4.53
C TYR A 132 2.98 12.47 -5.03
N ARG A 133 2.15 13.44 -4.61
CA ARG A 133 2.32 14.87 -4.95
C ARG A 133 3.32 15.62 -4.08
N ARG A 134 3.83 15.01 -3.00
CA ARG A 134 4.76 15.69 -2.09
C ARG A 134 6.15 15.88 -2.73
N ARG A 135 6.91 16.81 -2.15
CA ARG A 135 8.27 17.17 -2.57
C ARG A 135 9.19 17.21 -1.34
N PRO A 136 10.43 16.68 -1.45
CA PRO A 136 10.95 15.87 -2.56
C PRO A 136 10.19 14.54 -2.72
N PRO A 137 10.11 13.95 -3.94
CA PRO A 137 9.33 12.72 -4.12
C PRO A 137 9.89 11.58 -3.25
N LYS A 138 9.00 10.91 -2.51
CA LYS A 138 9.30 9.69 -1.76
C LYS A 138 8.28 8.60 -2.12
N PRO A 139 8.69 7.32 -2.22
CA PRO A 139 7.75 6.22 -2.41
C PRO A 139 6.71 6.15 -1.27
N THR A 140 5.54 5.57 -1.53
CA THR A 140 4.49 5.34 -0.52
C THR A 140 3.97 3.91 -0.55
N LEU A 141 3.79 3.30 0.63
CA LEU A 141 3.27 1.94 0.84
C LEU A 141 1.98 2.00 1.66
N ASP A 142 0.92 1.32 1.20
CA ASP A 142 -0.22 1.04 2.08
C ASP A 142 0.10 -0.17 2.95
N ALA A 143 0.25 0.10 4.24
CA ALA A 143 0.79 -0.85 5.20
C ALA A 143 -0.27 -1.54 6.05
N GLU A 144 -1.43 -0.91 6.19
CA GLU A 144 -2.50 -1.43 7.03
C GLU A 144 -3.87 -0.90 6.57
N VAL A 145 -4.56 -1.78 5.84
CA VAL A 145 -5.92 -1.60 5.35
C VAL A 145 -6.57 -2.96 5.17
N ALA A 146 -7.91 -2.99 5.30
CA ALA A 146 -8.78 -4.12 4.96
C ALA A 146 -8.22 -5.51 5.35
N TYR A 147 -7.90 -5.73 6.63
CA TYR A 147 -7.54 -7.09 7.08
C TYR A 147 -8.66 -8.08 6.77
N GLU A 148 -8.34 -9.11 5.98
CA GLU A 148 -9.28 -10.16 5.59
C GLU A 148 -9.89 -10.84 6.82
N ASP A 149 -11.17 -11.21 6.72
CA ASP A 149 -11.99 -11.78 7.79
C ASP A 149 -12.25 -10.85 9.00
N SER A 150 -11.73 -9.62 9.02
CA SER A 150 -12.01 -8.69 10.12
C SER A 150 -13.45 -8.19 10.08
N LEU A 151 -14.06 -7.97 11.26
CA LEU A 151 -15.17 -7.01 11.36
C LEU A 151 -14.64 -5.58 11.15
N SER A 152 -15.50 -4.66 10.73
CA SER A 152 -15.11 -3.26 10.57
C SER A 152 -14.71 -2.64 11.91
N LEU A 153 -13.62 -1.87 11.91
CA LEU A 153 -13.23 -1.04 13.05
C LEU A 153 -14.07 0.23 13.17
N ASN A 154 -14.83 0.59 12.11
CA ASN A 154 -15.80 1.67 12.18
C ASN A 154 -17.14 1.13 12.71
N LYS A 155 -17.53 1.55 13.92
CA LYS A 155 -18.77 1.10 14.58
C LYS A 155 -20.06 1.54 13.88
N GLU A 156 -19.98 2.52 12.99
CA GLU A 156 -21.11 2.99 12.18
C GLU A 156 -21.35 2.11 10.95
N GLU A 157 -20.41 1.22 10.63
CA GLU A 157 -20.55 0.25 9.56
C GLU A 157 -21.08 -1.09 10.08
N PRO A 158 -21.64 -1.96 9.20
CA PRO A 158 -22.16 -3.26 9.60
C PRO A 158 -21.16 -4.07 10.43
N GLN A 159 -21.60 -4.58 11.58
CA GLN A 159 -20.78 -5.34 12.54
C GLN A 159 -21.02 -6.86 12.45
N ASP A 160 -21.86 -7.28 11.53
CA ASP A 160 -22.20 -8.66 11.18
C ASP A 160 -21.56 -9.11 9.86
N ARG A 161 -20.91 -8.19 9.13
CA ARG A 161 -20.16 -8.44 7.91
C ARG A 161 -18.66 -8.50 8.16
N ARG A 162 -17.95 -9.29 7.37
CA ARG A 162 -16.49 -9.40 7.38
C ARG A 162 -15.87 -8.83 6.12
N ILE A 163 -14.65 -8.33 6.23
CA ILE A 163 -13.79 -7.95 5.10
C ILE A 163 -13.52 -9.19 4.26
N ARG A 164 -13.83 -9.11 2.96
CA ARG A 164 -13.72 -10.21 2.00
C ARG A 164 -12.43 -10.11 1.19
N PRO A 165 -12.04 -11.18 0.48
CA PRO A 165 -10.95 -11.11 -0.52
C PRO A 165 -11.12 -9.95 -1.51
N TRP A 166 -12.35 -9.64 -1.93
CA TRP A 166 -12.63 -8.49 -2.80
C TRP A 166 -12.24 -7.14 -2.19
N ASP A 167 -12.53 -6.92 -0.90
CA ASP A 167 -12.16 -5.68 -0.20
C ASP A 167 -10.63 -5.53 -0.14
N VAL A 168 -9.90 -6.64 0.08
CA VAL A 168 -8.43 -6.70 0.05
C VAL A 168 -7.91 -6.32 -1.34
N ARG A 169 -8.43 -6.95 -2.40
CA ARG A 169 -8.02 -6.64 -3.79
C ARG A 169 -8.30 -5.18 -4.12
N ARG A 170 -9.49 -4.68 -3.75
CA ARG A 170 -9.85 -3.27 -3.96
C ARG A 170 -8.86 -2.32 -3.29
N ALA A 171 -8.50 -2.58 -2.03
CA ALA A 171 -7.47 -1.79 -1.35
C ALA A 171 -6.10 -1.88 -2.05
N ALA A 172 -5.69 -3.08 -2.43
CA ALA A 172 -4.38 -3.31 -3.06
C ALA A 172 -4.24 -2.61 -4.41
N TYR A 173 -5.20 -2.81 -5.32
CA TYR A 173 -5.17 -2.24 -6.66
C TYR A 173 -5.38 -0.73 -6.64
N TRP A 174 -6.28 -0.20 -5.81
CA TRP A 174 -6.44 1.25 -5.61
C TRP A 174 -5.15 1.90 -5.12
N SER A 175 -4.48 1.33 -4.12
CA SER A 175 -3.22 1.88 -3.59
C SER A 175 -2.12 1.90 -4.66
N VAL A 176 -1.87 0.78 -5.32
CA VAL A 176 -0.76 0.66 -6.28
C VAL A 176 -1.03 1.49 -7.54
N PHE A 177 -2.26 1.50 -8.06
CA PHE A 177 -2.59 2.28 -9.26
C PHE A 177 -2.63 3.79 -8.97
N ALA A 178 -2.87 4.20 -7.71
CA ALA A 178 -2.76 5.60 -7.29
C ALA A 178 -1.31 6.10 -7.12
N GLY A 179 -0.31 5.23 -7.30
CA GLY A 179 1.11 5.58 -7.23
C GLY A 179 1.87 4.90 -6.09
N GLY A 180 1.24 4.00 -5.34
CA GLY A 180 1.92 3.17 -4.35
C GLY A 180 2.95 2.26 -5.01
N PHE A 181 4.08 2.01 -4.32
CA PHE A 181 5.12 1.11 -4.84
C PHE A 181 4.90 -0.37 -4.44
N GLY A 182 3.86 -0.63 -3.65
CA GLY A 182 3.51 -1.97 -3.19
C GLY A 182 2.27 -1.94 -2.30
N PHE A 183 2.00 -3.08 -1.65
CA PHE A 183 0.87 -3.26 -0.74
C PHE A 183 1.23 -4.29 0.33
N THR A 184 0.77 -4.07 1.57
CA THR A 184 0.90 -5.04 2.66
C THR A 184 -0.44 -5.73 2.90
N TYR A 185 -0.48 -7.05 2.73
CA TYR A 185 -1.62 -7.87 3.09
C TYR A 185 -1.69 -8.10 4.60
N GLY A 186 -2.90 -8.23 5.14
CA GLY A 186 -3.09 -8.76 6.48
C GLY A 186 -4.41 -9.51 6.63
N HIS A 187 -4.46 -10.40 7.60
CA HIS A 187 -5.61 -11.22 7.95
C HIS A 187 -5.94 -11.04 9.43
N ARG A 188 -7.22 -11.11 9.78
CA ARG A 188 -7.67 -10.86 11.16
C ARG A 188 -7.04 -11.81 12.18
N SER A 189 -6.86 -13.07 11.81
CA SER A 189 -6.23 -14.11 12.62
C SER A 189 -4.75 -13.84 12.96
N PHE A 190 -4.05 -13.02 12.17
CA PHE A 190 -2.62 -12.77 12.37
C PHE A 190 -2.33 -11.68 13.40
N ILE A 191 -3.26 -10.75 13.65
CA ILE A 191 -3.02 -9.60 14.55
C ILE A 191 -2.68 -10.02 15.99
N GLY A 192 -3.17 -11.18 16.41
CA GLY A 192 -2.94 -11.74 17.75
C GLY A 192 -2.36 -13.15 17.74
N TRP A 193 -1.98 -13.68 16.57
CA TRP A 193 -1.56 -15.08 16.42
C TRP A 193 -2.58 -16.05 17.05
N ILE A 194 -3.85 -15.88 16.68
CA ILE A 194 -4.99 -16.55 17.34
C ILE A 194 -4.76 -18.05 17.41
N ARG A 195 -4.91 -18.63 18.60
CA ARG A 195 -4.79 -20.08 18.83
C ARG A 195 -6.17 -20.71 18.95
N LYS A 196 -6.20 -22.04 18.87
CA LYS A 196 -7.43 -22.83 19.03
C LYS A 196 -8.14 -22.49 20.34
N GLY A 197 -9.40 -22.10 20.24
CA GLY A 197 -10.26 -21.74 21.37
C GLY A 197 -10.12 -20.30 21.85
N GLU A 198 -9.24 -19.50 21.26
CA GLU A 198 -9.11 -18.08 21.58
C GLU A 198 -10.06 -17.23 20.74
N THR A 199 -10.61 -16.19 21.37
CA THR A 199 -11.29 -15.10 20.67
C THR A 199 -10.61 -13.80 21.00
N TYR A 200 -10.50 -12.92 20.01
CA TYR A 200 -9.90 -11.59 20.17
C TYR A 200 -10.73 -10.54 19.43
N ARG A 201 -10.27 -9.29 19.50
CA ARG A 201 -11.00 -8.09 19.06
C ARG A 201 -11.48 -8.21 17.61
N HIS A 202 -12.54 -7.48 17.27
CA HIS A 202 -13.16 -7.36 15.94
C HIS A 202 -13.28 -8.69 15.18
N GLY A 203 -13.80 -9.71 15.88
CA GLY A 203 -14.17 -10.99 15.29
C GLY A 203 -12.99 -11.89 14.95
N ALA A 204 -11.86 -11.80 15.66
CA ALA A 204 -10.77 -12.76 15.49
C ALA A 204 -11.07 -14.04 16.30
N TYR A 205 -11.22 -15.19 15.64
CA TYR A 205 -11.54 -16.47 16.29
C TYR A 205 -10.99 -17.69 15.53
N ILE A 206 -10.56 -17.50 14.28
CA ILE A 206 -9.96 -18.56 13.45
C ILE A 206 -8.49 -18.70 13.86
N PRO A 207 -8.00 -19.91 14.18
CA PRO A 207 -6.59 -20.12 14.45
C PRO A 207 -5.72 -19.68 13.27
N TRP A 208 -4.62 -18.97 13.55
CA TRP A 208 -3.83 -18.31 12.51
C TRP A 208 -3.34 -19.27 11.41
N TYR A 209 -2.98 -20.51 11.79
CA TYR A 209 -2.46 -21.50 10.85
C TYR A 209 -3.54 -22.03 9.89
N GLU A 210 -4.83 -21.82 10.18
CA GLU A 210 -5.97 -22.14 9.29
C GLU A 210 -6.28 -21.00 8.31
N SER A 211 -5.59 -19.86 8.43
CA SER A 211 -5.77 -18.69 7.55
C SER A 211 -4.57 -18.44 6.62
N LEU A 212 -3.59 -19.36 6.60
CA LEU A 212 -2.39 -19.24 5.76
C LEU A 212 -2.71 -19.30 4.27
N ASP A 213 -3.78 -19.98 3.91
CA ASP A 213 -4.27 -20.17 2.55
C ASP A 213 -5.51 -19.32 2.23
N ALA A 214 -5.77 -18.27 3.02
CA ALA A 214 -6.85 -17.35 2.77
C ALA A 214 -6.79 -16.78 1.34
N PRO A 215 -7.93 -16.68 0.61
CA PRO A 215 -7.90 -16.30 -0.80
C PRO A 215 -7.20 -14.96 -1.06
N GLY A 216 -7.41 -13.95 -0.20
CA GLY A 216 -6.75 -12.66 -0.34
C GLY A 216 -5.22 -12.74 -0.28
N ALA A 217 -4.66 -13.65 0.53
CA ALA A 217 -3.21 -13.85 0.67
C ALA A 217 -2.54 -14.27 -0.65
N PHE A 218 -3.18 -15.16 -1.43
CA PHE A 218 -2.68 -15.54 -2.75
C PHE A 218 -3.02 -14.52 -3.82
N GLN A 219 -4.20 -13.90 -3.73
CA GLN A 219 -4.68 -12.99 -4.76
C GLN A 219 -3.84 -11.71 -4.86
N VAL A 220 -3.29 -11.20 -3.75
CA VAL A 220 -2.37 -10.05 -3.80
C VAL A 220 -1.09 -10.35 -4.60
N ALA A 221 -0.68 -11.61 -4.75
CA ALA A 221 0.45 -11.97 -5.60
C ALA A 221 0.15 -11.81 -7.10
N HIS A 222 -1.13 -11.79 -7.50
CA HIS A 222 -1.54 -11.47 -8.87
C HIS A 222 -1.25 -10.01 -9.22
N LEU A 223 -1.45 -9.09 -8.27
CA LEU A 223 -1.11 -7.67 -8.44
C LEU A 223 0.39 -7.49 -8.70
N ARG A 224 1.26 -8.14 -7.92
CA ARG A 224 2.71 -8.10 -8.15
C ARG A 224 3.06 -8.52 -9.56
N ARG A 225 2.59 -9.69 -9.99
CA ARG A 225 2.84 -10.23 -11.34
C ARG A 225 2.33 -9.29 -12.44
N LEU A 226 1.14 -8.72 -12.26
CA LEU A 226 0.58 -7.75 -13.22
C LEU A 226 1.50 -6.54 -13.36
N ILE A 227 1.89 -5.92 -12.25
CA ILE A 227 2.71 -4.70 -12.24
C ILE A 227 4.12 -4.97 -12.78
N GLU A 228 4.71 -6.12 -12.46
CA GLU A 228 6.03 -6.54 -12.96
C GLU A 228 6.00 -6.99 -14.43
N SER A 229 4.83 -7.28 -15.01
CA SER A 229 4.72 -7.69 -16.43
C SER A 229 4.86 -6.53 -17.43
N ARG A 230 5.04 -5.30 -16.96
CA ARG A 230 5.25 -4.09 -17.77
C ARG A 230 6.40 -3.27 -17.17
N PRO A 231 6.99 -2.30 -17.90
CA PRO A 231 8.04 -1.44 -17.37
C PRO A 231 7.68 -0.79 -16.03
N PHE A 232 8.38 -1.20 -14.98
CA PHE A 232 8.03 -0.89 -13.59
C PHE A 232 8.28 0.58 -13.22
N LEU A 233 9.48 1.09 -13.52
CA LEU A 233 9.97 2.40 -13.03
C LEU A 233 9.39 3.61 -13.76
N THR A 234 8.76 3.42 -14.93
CA THR A 234 8.20 4.49 -15.74
C THR A 234 6.68 4.64 -15.57
N ARG A 235 6.07 3.83 -14.71
CA ARG A 235 4.63 3.85 -14.40
C ARG A 235 4.27 5.05 -13.53
N ILE A 236 3.18 5.73 -13.88
CA ILE A 236 2.62 6.88 -13.17
C ILE A 236 1.10 6.70 -12.97
N PRO A 237 0.50 7.21 -11.88
CA PRO A 237 -0.96 7.31 -11.77
C PRO A 237 -1.49 8.35 -12.78
N ASP A 238 -2.61 8.07 -13.44
CA ASP A 238 -3.21 9.02 -14.39
C ASP A 238 -4.72 8.81 -14.58
N GLN A 239 -5.53 9.57 -13.83
CA GLN A 239 -6.99 9.52 -13.96
C GLN A 239 -7.52 10.19 -15.24
N SER A 240 -6.70 10.93 -15.99
CA SER A 240 -7.14 11.54 -17.26
C SER A 240 -7.44 10.50 -18.36
N LEU A 241 -7.08 9.24 -18.11
CA LEU A 241 -7.46 8.07 -18.90
C LEU A 241 -8.96 7.74 -18.81
N LEU A 242 -9.70 8.26 -17.82
CA LEU A 242 -11.12 8.00 -17.65
C LEU A 242 -11.92 9.16 -18.23
N ALA A 243 -12.69 8.91 -19.29
CA ALA A 243 -13.57 9.94 -19.85
C ALA A 243 -14.82 10.15 -18.96
N ASP A 244 -15.26 9.10 -18.28
CA ASP A 244 -16.40 9.10 -17.36
C ASP A 244 -15.94 8.66 -15.95
N ASP A 245 -15.27 9.55 -15.21
CA ASP A 245 -14.87 9.26 -13.83
C ASP A 245 -16.10 9.24 -12.90
N ARG A 246 -16.36 8.09 -12.30
CA ARG A 246 -17.47 7.86 -11.38
C ARG A 246 -17.23 8.45 -9.98
N GLY A 247 -16.03 8.97 -9.71
CA GLY A 247 -15.69 9.59 -8.44
C GLY A 247 -15.53 8.56 -7.33
N ASP A 248 -16.13 8.80 -6.17
CA ASP A 248 -15.92 8.03 -4.96
C ASP A 248 -16.79 6.76 -4.85
N GLY A 249 -16.42 5.88 -3.91
CA GLY A 249 -17.21 4.71 -3.54
C GLY A 249 -16.70 3.44 -4.21
N ASP A 250 -17.49 2.38 -4.13
CA ASP A 250 -17.07 1.04 -4.54
C ASP A 250 -16.89 0.92 -6.04
N ASP A 251 -17.51 1.80 -6.84
CA ASP A 251 -17.37 1.90 -8.30
C ASP A 251 -16.15 2.74 -8.76
N HIS A 252 -15.36 3.28 -7.83
CA HIS A 252 -14.21 4.13 -8.18
C HIS A 252 -13.21 3.37 -9.05
N LEU A 253 -13.02 3.87 -10.28
CA LEU A 253 -11.98 3.39 -11.18
C LEU A 253 -10.67 4.05 -10.82
N GLN A 254 -9.60 3.26 -10.73
CA GLN A 254 -8.25 3.79 -10.57
C GLN A 254 -7.41 3.41 -11.78
N ALA A 255 -6.73 4.39 -12.37
CA ALA A 255 -5.97 4.26 -13.60
C ALA A 255 -4.49 4.64 -13.43
N THR A 256 -3.63 3.94 -14.16
CA THR A 256 -2.19 4.15 -14.21
C THR A 256 -1.68 3.89 -15.63
N ARG A 257 -0.56 4.50 -16.02
CA ARG A 257 0.08 4.26 -17.32
C ARG A 257 1.59 4.39 -17.28
N ASP A 258 2.23 3.95 -18.34
CA ASP A 258 3.59 4.36 -18.64
C ASP A 258 3.67 5.86 -18.96
N SER A 259 4.70 6.53 -18.47
CA SER A 259 4.94 7.96 -18.72
C SER A 259 5.10 8.30 -20.21
N ARG A 260 5.54 7.34 -21.04
CA ARG A 260 5.62 7.47 -22.51
C ARG A 260 4.42 6.87 -23.25
N GLY A 261 3.38 6.44 -22.53
CA GLY A 261 2.15 5.92 -23.13
C GLY A 261 2.26 4.51 -23.72
N ARG A 262 3.32 3.75 -23.38
CA ARG A 262 3.54 2.38 -23.90
C ARG A 262 2.49 1.37 -23.43
N PHE A 263 1.90 1.61 -22.26
CA PHE A 263 0.75 0.87 -21.75
C PHE A 263 -0.09 1.74 -20.82
N ALA A 264 -1.35 1.36 -20.61
CA ALA A 264 -2.19 1.81 -19.51
C ALA A 264 -2.91 0.63 -18.85
N MET A 265 -3.29 0.82 -17.60
CA MET A 265 -4.10 -0.11 -16.83
C MET A 265 -5.21 0.64 -16.10
N VAL A 266 -6.41 0.08 -16.10
CA VAL A 266 -7.57 0.59 -15.34
C VAL A 266 -8.13 -0.53 -14.49
N TYR A 267 -8.16 -0.34 -13.17
CA TYR A 267 -8.82 -1.24 -12.23
C TYR A 267 -10.30 -0.85 -12.09
N SER A 268 -11.18 -1.79 -12.41
CA SER A 268 -12.64 -1.69 -12.26
C SER A 268 -13.11 -2.62 -11.15
N PRO A 269 -13.33 -2.12 -9.92
CA PRO A 269 -13.68 -2.94 -8.75
C PRO A 269 -15.06 -3.61 -8.83
N MET A 270 -15.96 -3.07 -9.65
CA MET A 270 -17.36 -3.51 -9.76
C MET A 270 -17.69 -4.07 -11.15
N GLY A 271 -16.70 -4.17 -12.04
CA GLY A 271 -16.88 -4.76 -13.36
C GLY A 271 -17.84 -4.02 -14.28
N ARG A 272 -18.20 -2.78 -13.96
CA ARG A 272 -19.09 -1.95 -14.78
C ARG A 272 -18.34 -1.40 -15.99
N GLU A 273 -19.07 -1.22 -17.08
CA GLU A 273 -18.57 -0.60 -18.32
C GLU A 273 -17.96 0.78 -18.07
N PHE A 274 -16.93 1.17 -18.83
CA PHE A 274 -16.35 2.51 -18.78
C PHE A 274 -15.75 2.94 -20.13
N THR A 275 -15.53 4.23 -20.28
CA THR A 275 -14.88 4.82 -21.46
C THR A 275 -13.45 5.23 -21.13
N LEU A 276 -12.49 4.68 -21.86
CA LEU A 276 -11.07 5.03 -21.81
C LEU A 276 -10.75 6.16 -22.80
N ASN A 277 -10.16 7.25 -22.29
CA ASN A 277 -9.46 8.23 -23.09
C ASN A 277 -8.05 7.71 -23.43
N ALA A 278 -7.87 7.26 -24.65
CA ALA A 278 -6.64 6.64 -25.14
C ALA A 278 -5.64 7.63 -25.76
N ARG A 279 -5.94 8.94 -25.77
CA ARG A 279 -5.00 9.98 -26.27
C ARG A 279 -3.62 9.96 -25.60
N PRO A 280 -3.48 9.66 -24.30
CA PRO A 280 -2.16 9.56 -23.66
C PRO A 280 -1.34 8.32 -24.06
N LEU A 281 -1.90 7.40 -24.85
CA LEU A 281 -1.22 6.18 -25.30
C LEU A 281 -0.46 6.39 -26.60
N ALA A 282 0.69 5.73 -26.71
CA ALA A 282 1.53 5.78 -27.88
C ALA A 282 0.96 4.92 -29.02
N GLY A 283 0.99 5.48 -30.23
CA GLY A 283 0.65 4.77 -31.45
C GLY A 283 -0.85 4.56 -31.67
N PRO A 284 -1.25 4.41 -32.95
CA PRO A 284 -2.65 4.16 -33.31
C PRO A 284 -3.03 2.68 -33.18
N ALA A 285 -2.07 1.74 -33.24
CA ALA A 285 -2.36 0.32 -33.07
C ALA A 285 -2.15 -0.09 -31.61
N ARG A 286 -3.15 -0.73 -31.00
CA ARG A 286 -3.13 -1.12 -29.59
C ARG A 286 -3.68 -2.53 -29.40
N ARG A 287 -3.25 -3.20 -28.34
CA ARG A 287 -3.74 -4.53 -27.93
C ARG A 287 -4.32 -4.41 -26.53
N ALA A 288 -5.48 -5.01 -26.29
CA ALA A 288 -6.13 -4.93 -25.00
C ALA A 288 -6.39 -6.32 -24.39
N TRP A 289 -6.40 -6.37 -23.06
CA TRP A 289 -6.59 -7.57 -22.26
C TRP A 289 -7.51 -7.29 -21.09
N TRP A 290 -8.32 -8.29 -20.73
CA TRP A 290 -8.90 -8.40 -19.40
C TRP A 290 -8.00 -9.25 -18.53
N PHE A 291 -7.52 -8.69 -17.42
CA PHE A 291 -6.82 -9.41 -16.37
C PHE A 291 -7.76 -9.60 -15.18
N ASP A 292 -7.85 -10.83 -14.67
CA ASP A 292 -8.69 -11.22 -13.54
C ASP A 292 -7.89 -11.20 -12.23
N PRO A 293 -8.11 -10.23 -11.31
CA PRO A 293 -7.42 -10.15 -10.03
C PRO A 293 -7.64 -11.35 -9.11
N ARG A 294 -8.71 -12.13 -9.33
CA ARG A 294 -9.06 -13.29 -8.49
C ARG A 294 -8.25 -14.53 -8.83
N THR A 295 -7.83 -14.66 -10.10
CA THR A 295 -7.19 -15.86 -10.63
C THR A 295 -5.82 -15.60 -11.26
N GLY A 296 -5.50 -14.34 -11.55
CA GLY A 296 -4.29 -13.92 -12.26
C GLY A 296 -4.29 -14.28 -13.74
N ARG A 297 -5.43 -14.66 -14.32
CA ARG A 297 -5.55 -15.01 -15.74
C ARG A 297 -5.76 -13.76 -16.58
N ALA A 298 -5.17 -13.74 -17.77
CA ALA A 298 -5.41 -12.72 -18.78
C ALA A 298 -6.15 -13.32 -19.99
N LYS A 299 -7.09 -12.55 -20.55
CA LYS A 299 -7.82 -12.87 -21.78
C LYS A 299 -7.67 -11.70 -22.76
N ALA A 300 -7.21 -11.99 -23.97
CA ALA A 300 -7.14 -10.98 -25.03
C ALA A 300 -8.55 -10.46 -25.38
N ILE A 301 -8.63 -9.18 -25.71
CA ILE A 301 -9.85 -8.54 -26.20
C ILE A 301 -9.67 -8.35 -27.71
N ASP A 302 -10.54 -8.99 -28.48
CA ASP A 302 -10.58 -8.80 -29.94
C ASP A 302 -11.26 -7.46 -30.26
N GLY A 303 -10.70 -6.69 -31.19
CA GLY A 303 -11.28 -5.42 -31.62
C GLY A 303 -10.27 -4.48 -32.25
N ASP A 304 -10.78 -3.38 -32.80
CA ASP A 304 -9.99 -2.22 -33.23
C ASP A 304 -9.93 -1.20 -32.09
N PHE A 305 -8.71 -0.90 -31.64
CA PHE A 305 -8.45 0.03 -30.54
C PHE A 305 -7.72 1.30 -31.02
N SER A 306 -7.94 1.71 -32.28
CA SER A 306 -7.29 2.87 -32.88
C SER A 306 -7.89 4.24 -32.53
N GLY A 307 -9.13 4.27 -32.03
CA GLY A 307 -9.82 5.50 -31.63
C GLY A 307 -9.28 6.14 -30.34
N ASP A 308 -9.62 7.41 -30.12
CA ASP A 308 -9.27 8.16 -28.91
C ASP A 308 -10.15 7.83 -27.70
N GLN A 309 -11.38 7.40 -27.95
CA GLN A 309 -12.37 7.08 -26.94
C GLN A 309 -12.79 5.63 -27.14
N LEU A 310 -12.45 4.77 -26.19
CA LEU A 310 -12.65 3.33 -26.30
C LEU A 310 -13.55 2.86 -25.16
N ARG A 311 -14.69 2.28 -25.50
CA ARG A 311 -15.62 1.72 -24.52
C ARG A 311 -15.22 0.28 -24.21
N PHE A 312 -15.14 -0.04 -22.92
CA PHE A 312 -14.79 -1.37 -22.44
C PHE A 312 -15.84 -1.87 -21.45
N THR A 313 -16.40 -3.04 -21.73
CA THR A 313 -17.33 -3.76 -20.86
C THR A 313 -16.59 -4.95 -20.24
N PRO A 314 -16.32 -4.95 -18.91
CA PRO A 314 -15.72 -6.10 -18.26
C PRO A 314 -16.58 -7.37 -18.42
N PRO A 315 -15.99 -8.58 -18.36
CA PRO A 315 -16.72 -9.82 -18.58
C PRO A 315 -17.87 -10.10 -17.61
N THR A 316 -17.79 -9.58 -16.39
CA THR A 316 -18.81 -9.70 -15.34
C THR A 316 -18.88 -8.42 -14.53
N GLU A 317 -20.02 -8.18 -13.86
CA GLU A 317 -20.28 -6.99 -13.04
C GLU A 317 -20.80 -7.35 -11.64
N GLY A 318 -20.62 -6.43 -10.68
CA GLY A 318 -21.03 -6.58 -9.29
C GLY A 318 -19.87 -6.65 -8.29
N GLU A 319 -20.20 -6.77 -7.00
CA GLU A 319 -19.20 -7.00 -5.96
C GLU A 319 -18.45 -8.33 -6.22
N ASP A 320 -17.14 -8.37 -5.94
CA ASP A 320 -16.28 -9.53 -6.21
C ASP A 320 -16.18 -9.93 -7.70
N GLN A 321 -16.61 -9.03 -8.60
CA GLN A 321 -16.47 -9.13 -10.05
C GLN A 321 -15.53 -8.04 -10.59
N ASP A 322 -14.40 -7.86 -9.93
CA ASP A 322 -13.37 -6.89 -10.30
C ASP A 322 -12.52 -7.35 -11.48
N TRP A 323 -12.08 -6.39 -12.29
CA TRP A 323 -11.29 -6.61 -13.50
C TRP A 323 -10.24 -5.50 -13.67
N VAL A 324 -9.12 -5.84 -14.29
CA VAL A 324 -8.18 -4.84 -14.81
C VAL A 324 -8.21 -4.88 -16.33
N LEU A 325 -8.50 -3.74 -16.95
CA LEU A 325 -8.17 -3.51 -18.35
C LEU A 325 -6.67 -3.24 -18.44
N VAL A 326 -5.96 -3.96 -19.31
CA VAL A 326 -4.60 -3.63 -19.72
C VAL A 326 -4.61 -3.33 -21.21
N ILE A 327 -4.11 -2.16 -21.60
CA ILE A 327 -4.01 -1.75 -23.00
C ILE A 327 -2.56 -1.36 -23.31
N ASP A 328 -1.99 -1.97 -24.33
CA ASP A 328 -0.60 -1.79 -24.74
C ASP A 328 -0.53 -1.14 -26.11
N ALA A 329 0.47 -0.30 -26.33
CA ALA A 329 0.89 0.05 -27.68
C ALA A 329 1.34 -1.22 -28.40
N ALA A 330 0.81 -1.48 -29.61
CA ALA A 330 1.07 -2.74 -30.31
C ALA A 330 2.56 -2.96 -30.64
N THR A 331 3.34 -1.88 -30.74
CA THR A 331 4.79 -1.92 -31.01
C THR A 331 5.62 -2.52 -29.87
N GLU A 332 5.10 -2.55 -28.65
CA GLU A 332 5.87 -2.99 -27.48
C GLU A 332 5.95 -4.51 -27.33
N ASN A 333 5.03 -5.26 -27.96
CA ASN A 333 5.01 -6.73 -27.91
C ASN A 333 5.07 -7.35 -26.49
N PHE A 334 4.58 -6.65 -25.46
CA PHE A 334 4.52 -7.19 -24.11
C PHE A 334 3.75 -8.54 -24.03
N PRO A 335 4.14 -9.44 -23.11
CA PRO A 335 3.45 -10.71 -22.91
C PRO A 335 2.05 -10.50 -22.30
N PRO A 336 1.20 -11.54 -22.25
CA PRO A 336 -0.05 -11.49 -21.52
C PRO A 336 0.17 -10.94 -20.09
N PRO A 337 -0.67 -10.01 -19.62
CA PRO A 337 -0.53 -9.42 -18.29
C PRO A 337 -0.43 -10.47 -17.18
N GLY A 338 0.51 -10.28 -16.25
CA GLY A 338 0.78 -11.24 -15.18
C GLY A 338 1.59 -12.48 -15.59
N GLY A 339 1.94 -12.61 -16.87
CA GLY A 339 2.95 -13.56 -17.36
C GLY A 339 4.36 -13.01 -17.13
N SER A 340 5.32 -13.91 -16.93
CA SER A 340 6.75 -13.56 -16.85
C SER A 340 7.23 -13.05 -18.21
N SER A 341 7.88 -11.89 -18.23
CA SER A 341 8.90 -11.61 -19.26
C SER A 341 10.15 -12.41 -18.87
N ASN A 342 10.50 -13.44 -19.64
CA ASN A 342 11.80 -14.10 -19.49
C ASN A 342 12.94 -13.13 -19.79
#